data_AF-A0AAJ5PU97-F1
#
_entry.id   AF-A0AAJ5PU97-F1
#
_cell.length_a   1.000
_cell.length_b   1.000
_cell.length_c   1.000
_cell.angle_alpha   90.00
_cell.angle_beta   90.00
_cell.angle_gamma   90.00
#
_symmetry.space_group_name_H-M   'P 1'
#
loop_
_entity.id
_entity.type
_entity.pdbx_description
1 polymer ?
#
loop_
_entity_poly.entity_id
_entity_poly.type
_entity_poly.pdbx_seq_one_letter_code
_entity_poly.pdbx_strand_id
1 'polypeptide(L)'
;MLIIIIFGILSFVFGIILSFSAYKLQLNNDPMIESVNELLPQSQCAQCGYSGCYPYAKAIVRNSEKINKCTPGGASVTLKISELLNIEKPVENVFIKNEKIFDTIAWIDERNCVGCSKCALFCPVDAIIGAPNFLHTVLKDFCTGCNICLSHCPTNCIKIKKR
;
A
#
# COMPACT_ATOMS: atom_id res chain seq x y z
N MET A 1 -12.41 13.54 50.90
CA MET A 1 -13.58 14.19 50.26
C MET A 1 -13.17 15.34 49.35
N LEU A 2 -12.34 16.30 49.81
CA LEU A 2 -11.87 17.45 49.01
C LEU A 2 -11.22 17.06 47.66
N ILE A 3 -10.37 16.03 47.67
CA ILE A 3 -9.67 15.55 46.46
C ILE A 3 -10.66 15.08 45.39
N ILE A 4 -11.70 14.34 45.78
CA ILE A 4 -12.72 13.81 44.86
C ILE A 4 -13.49 14.96 44.20
N ILE A 5 -13.79 16.01 44.97
CA ILE A 5 -14.49 17.21 44.48
C ILE A 5 -13.61 17.97 43.48
N ILE A 6 -12.33 18.15 43.79
CA ILE A 6 -11.38 18.84 42.90
C ILE A 6 -11.25 18.10 41.57
N PHE A 7 -11.06 16.78 41.60
CA PHE A 7 -10.97 15.98 40.38
C PHE A 7 -12.29 15.97 39.59
N GLY A 8 -13.44 15.91 40.27
CA GLY A 8 -14.76 15.98 39.61
C GLY A 8 -14.98 17.31 38.88
N ILE A 9 -14.64 18.43 39.52
CA ILE A 9 -14.75 19.76 38.90
C ILE A 9 -13.79 19.87 37.70
N LEU A 10 -12.54 19.42 37.86
CA LEU A 10 -11.55 19.48 36.79
C LEU A 10 -11.99 18.68 35.55
N SER A 11 -12.48 17.45 35.75
CA SER A 11 -13.02 16.62 34.67
C SER A 11 -14.22 17.27 33.97
N PHE A 12 -15.13 17.87 34.74
CA PHE A 12 -16.30 18.55 34.17
C PHE A 12 -15.90 19.76 33.32
N VAL A 13 -14.95 20.56 33.79
CA VAL A 13 -14.42 21.71 33.05
C VAL A 13 -13.74 21.27 31.75
N PHE A 14 -12.87 20.25 31.80
CA PHE A 14 -12.25 19.71 30.57
C PHE A 14 -13.28 19.12 29.60
N GLY A 15 -14.31 18.43 30.11
CA GLY A 15 -15.40 17.92 29.29
C GLY A 15 -16.15 19.02 28.55
N ILE A 16 -16.47 20.13 29.23
CA ILE A 16 -17.10 21.30 28.60
C ILE A 16 -16.19 21.93 27.54
N ILE A 17 -14.91 22.10 27.84
CA ILE A 17 -13.95 22.69 26.89
C ILE A 17 -13.81 21.82 25.63
N LEU A 18 -13.67 20.50 25.78
CA LEU A 18 -13.58 19.58 24.65
C LEU A 18 -14.88 19.53 23.85
N SER A 19 -16.03 19.49 24.52
CA SER A 19 -17.35 19.51 23.87
C SER A 19 -17.56 20.79 23.05
N PHE A 20 -17.22 21.95 23.61
CA PHE A 20 -17.31 23.22 22.90
C PHE A 20 -16.35 23.29 21.71
N SER A 21 -15.12 22.81 21.88
CA SER A 21 -14.13 22.73 20.79
C SER A 21 -14.63 21.84 19.66
N ALA A 22 -15.14 20.65 19.97
CA ALA A 22 -15.69 19.71 18.98
C ALA A 22 -16.91 20.28 18.24
N TYR A 23 -17.80 20.99 18.93
CA TYR A 23 -18.94 21.66 18.31
C TYR A 23 -18.51 22.79 17.36
N LYS A 24 -17.53 23.60 17.77
CA LYS A 24 -17.06 24.74 16.97
C LYS A 24 -16.18 24.30 15.78
N LEU A 25 -15.53 23.15 15.88
CA LEU A 25 -14.62 22.60 14.86
C LEU A 25 -15.30 21.54 13.98
N GLN A 26 -16.60 21.66 13.72
CA GLN A 26 -17.22 20.92 12.63
C GLN A 26 -16.63 21.42 11.31
N LEU A 27 -15.61 20.70 10.84
CA LEU A 27 -15.01 20.92 9.53
C LEU A 27 -16.09 20.64 8.49
N ASN A 28 -16.45 21.70 7.76
CA ASN A 28 -17.37 21.62 6.63
C ASN A 28 -16.65 20.88 5.48
N ASN A 29 -16.52 19.56 5.62
CA ASN A 29 -15.91 18.69 4.63
C ASN A 29 -16.95 18.47 3.51
N ASP A 30 -16.61 18.81 2.28
CA ASP A 30 -17.48 18.49 1.14
C ASP A 30 -17.69 16.96 1.10
N PRO A 31 -18.93 16.46 0.98
CA PRO A 31 -19.23 15.03 1.04
C PRO A 31 -18.52 14.24 -0.07
N MET A 32 -18.26 14.88 -1.22
CA MET A 32 -17.47 14.27 -2.29
C MET A 32 -15.99 14.10 -1.95
N ILE A 33 -15.38 15.06 -1.24
CA ILE A 33 -13.98 14.94 -0.82
C ILE A 33 -13.84 13.78 0.16
N GLU A 34 -14.79 13.65 1.09
CA GLU A 34 -14.79 12.55 2.06
C GLU A 34 -14.94 11.20 1.36
N SER A 35 -15.86 11.10 0.38
CA SER A 35 -16.05 9.86 -0.38
C SER A 35 -14.79 9.44 -1.14
N VAL A 36 -14.06 10.40 -1.74
CA VAL A 36 -12.77 10.12 -2.40
C VAL A 36 -11.69 9.78 -1.36
N ASN A 37 -11.67 10.46 -0.22
CA ASN A 37 -10.74 10.20 0.86
C ASN A 37 -10.89 8.77 1.40
N GLU A 38 -12.11 8.29 1.63
CA GLU A 38 -12.39 6.93 2.09
C GLU A 38 -11.91 5.84 1.13
N LEU A 39 -11.85 6.13 -0.18
CA LEU A 39 -11.32 5.20 -1.19
C LEU A 39 -9.79 5.10 -1.18
N LEU A 40 -9.09 6.08 -0.60
CA LEU A 40 -7.62 6.06 -0.51
C LEU A 40 -7.15 5.11 0.59
N PRO A 41 -5.92 4.55 0.49
CA PRO A 41 -5.41 3.56 1.45
C PRO A 41 -5.08 4.11 2.85
N GLN A 42 -5.35 5.41 3.11
CA GLN A 42 -5.10 6.09 4.40
C GLN A 42 -3.67 5.95 4.96
N SER A 43 -2.71 5.61 4.12
CA SER A 43 -1.31 5.37 4.53
C SER A 43 -0.53 6.64 4.87
N GLN A 44 -1.06 7.82 4.52
CA GLN A 44 -0.41 9.14 4.70
C GLN A 44 1.04 9.21 4.22
N CYS A 45 1.42 8.39 3.22
CA CYS A 45 2.81 8.23 2.77
C CYS A 45 3.38 9.42 1.98
N ALA A 46 2.55 10.39 1.59
CA ALA A 46 2.91 11.60 0.83
C ALA A 46 3.61 11.37 -0.54
N GLN A 47 3.67 10.14 -1.05
CA GLN A 47 4.34 9.82 -2.33
C GLN A 47 3.69 10.47 -3.56
N CYS A 48 2.40 10.83 -3.45
CA CYS A 48 1.67 11.53 -4.52
C CYS A 48 1.99 13.05 -4.59
N GLY A 49 2.84 13.57 -3.69
CA GLY A 49 3.21 14.98 -3.62
C GLY A 49 2.30 15.85 -2.74
N TYR A 50 1.37 15.24 -1.99
CA TYR A 50 0.49 15.90 -1.04
C TYR A 50 0.83 15.49 0.40
N SER A 51 0.51 16.34 1.38
CA SER A 51 0.80 16.07 2.81
C SER A 51 0.04 14.88 3.40
N GLY A 52 -0.97 14.34 2.70
CA GLY A 52 -1.73 13.17 3.12
C GLY A 52 -2.82 12.78 2.12
N CYS A 53 -3.65 11.81 2.51
CA CYS A 53 -4.75 11.31 1.69
C CYS A 53 -5.84 12.37 1.49
N TYR A 54 -6.28 13.05 2.56
CA TYR A 54 -7.34 14.06 2.48
C TYR A 54 -6.96 15.28 1.60
N PRO A 55 -5.77 15.89 1.73
CA PRO A 55 -5.33 16.95 0.82
C PRO A 55 -5.28 16.52 -0.66
N TYR A 56 -4.90 15.27 -0.93
CA TYR A 56 -4.93 14.71 -2.27
C TYR A 56 -6.37 14.52 -2.78
N ALA A 57 -7.27 13.95 -1.97
CA ALA A 57 -8.70 13.84 -2.30
C ALA A 57 -9.33 15.19 -2.60
N LYS A 58 -9.00 16.21 -1.80
CA LYS A 58 -9.43 17.61 -2.03
C LYS A 58 -8.91 18.16 -3.35
N ALA A 59 -7.66 17.86 -3.72
CA ALA A 59 -7.10 18.30 -5.00
C ALA A 59 -7.73 17.58 -6.21
N ILE A 60 -8.08 16.30 -6.07
CA ILE A 60 -8.82 15.57 -7.11
C ILE A 60 -10.17 16.25 -7.36
N VAL A 61 -10.95 16.50 -6.30
CA VAL A 61 -12.32 17.03 -6.43
C VAL A 61 -12.34 18.51 -6.81
N ARG A 62 -11.50 19.35 -6.20
CA ARG A 62 -11.56 20.80 -6.40
C ARG A 62 -10.68 21.31 -7.54
N ASN A 63 -9.49 20.72 -7.72
CA ASN A 63 -8.49 21.19 -8.69
C ASN A 63 -8.42 20.28 -9.93
N SER A 64 -9.27 19.26 -10.04
CA SER A 64 -9.27 18.27 -11.13
C SER A 64 -7.89 17.62 -11.36
N GLU A 65 -7.20 17.30 -10.27
CA GLU A 65 -5.88 16.66 -10.32
C GLU A 65 -5.95 15.19 -10.80
N LYS A 66 -4.83 14.70 -11.35
CA LYS A 66 -4.70 13.31 -11.81
C LYS A 66 -4.95 12.31 -10.67
N ILE A 67 -5.84 11.35 -10.93
CA ILE A 67 -6.31 10.32 -9.98
C ILE A 67 -5.31 9.15 -9.83
N ASN A 68 -4.34 9.03 -10.74
CA ASN A 68 -3.37 7.94 -10.79
C ASN A 68 -2.07 8.19 -10.01
N LYS A 69 -2.00 9.22 -9.14
CA LYS A 69 -0.78 9.54 -8.36
C LYS A 69 -0.60 8.67 -7.11
N CYS A 70 -1.61 7.89 -6.72
CA CYS A 70 -1.52 7.04 -5.53
C CYS A 70 -0.79 5.72 -5.82
N THR A 71 0.53 5.70 -5.61
CA THR A 71 1.36 4.49 -5.74
C THR A 71 0.88 3.30 -4.90
N PRO A 72 0.58 3.44 -3.58
CA PRO A 72 0.12 2.30 -2.77
C PRO A 72 -1.30 1.82 -3.11
N GLY A 73 -2.17 2.69 -3.63
CA GLY A 73 -3.52 2.32 -4.05
C GLY A 73 -3.57 1.68 -5.45
N GLY A 74 -2.61 2.03 -6.30
CA GLY A 74 -2.47 1.52 -7.66
C GLY A 74 -3.72 1.71 -8.51
N ALA A 75 -3.85 0.88 -9.54
CA ALA A 75 -4.97 0.95 -10.49
C ALA A 75 -6.34 0.71 -9.83
N SER A 76 -6.39 -0.08 -8.77
CA SER A 76 -7.65 -0.44 -8.09
C SER A 76 -8.37 0.79 -7.50
N VAL A 77 -7.60 1.69 -6.87
CA VAL A 77 -8.13 2.94 -6.29
C VAL A 77 -8.49 3.93 -7.39
N THR A 78 -7.66 4.04 -8.44
CA THR A 78 -7.94 4.92 -9.57
C THR A 78 -9.25 4.57 -10.28
N LEU A 79 -9.54 3.28 -10.45
CA LEU A 79 -10.79 2.81 -11.05
C LEU A 79 -12.01 3.23 -10.21
N LYS A 80 -11.98 2.98 -8.89
CA LYS A 80 -13.09 3.35 -8.00
C LYS A 80 -13.34 4.85 -7.96
N ILE A 81 -12.29 5.67 -7.93
CA ILE A 81 -12.42 7.13 -7.94
C ILE A 81 -12.96 7.60 -9.31
N SER A 82 -12.54 6.99 -10.42
CA SER A 82 -13.05 7.33 -11.76
C SER A 82 -14.55 7.03 -11.91
N GLU A 83 -15.00 5.91 -11.32
CA GLU A 83 -16.41 5.51 -11.29
C GLU A 83 -17.23 6.48 -10.41
N LEU A 84 -16.70 6.84 -9.24
CA LEU A 84 -17.36 7.77 -8.32
C LEU A 84 -17.53 9.18 -8.90
N LEU A 85 -16.52 9.67 -9.62
CA LEU A 85 -16.55 11.00 -10.24
C LEU A 85 -17.25 11.00 -11.61
N ASN A 86 -17.73 9.84 -12.07
CA ASN A 86 -18.36 9.64 -13.38
C ASN A 86 -17.55 10.25 -14.53
N ILE A 87 -16.22 10.15 -14.43
CA ILE A 87 -15.30 10.65 -15.45
C ILE A 87 -15.28 9.59 -16.56
N GLU A 88 -15.75 9.94 -17.75
CA GLU A 88 -15.57 9.16 -18.98
C GLU A 88 -14.07 9.05 -19.29
N LYS A 89 -13.45 8.06 -18.66
CA LYS A 89 -12.17 7.41 -18.93
C LYS A 89 -11.52 7.80 -20.27
N PRO A 90 -10.38 8.52 -20.27
CA PRO A 90 -9.30 8.17 -21.17
C PRO A 90 -8.54 7.00 -20.52
N VAL A 91 -9.14 5.81 -20.59
CA VAL A 91 -8.42 4.55 -20.31
C VAL A 91 -7.79 4.07 -21.61
N GLU A 92 -6.94 4.91 -22.17
CA GLU A 92 -5.81 4.46 -22.97
C GLU A 92 -4.72 4.16 -21.94
N ASN A 93 -4.50 2.96 -21.42
CA ASN A 93 -4.42 1.67 -22.08
C ASN A 93 -4.53 0.58 -21.00
N VAL A 94 -5.74 0.24 -20.56
CA VAL A 94 -5.98 -1.07 -19.93
C VAL A 94 -6.14 -2.10 -21.04
N PHE A 95 -5.12 -2.20 -21.89
CA PHE A 95 -4.86 -3.45 -22.59
C PHE A 95 -4.17 -4.35 -21.58
N ILE A 96 -4.99 -5.15 -20.92
CA ILE A 96 -4.59 -6.46 -20.43
C ILE A 96 -4.00 -7.21 -21.64
N LYS A 97 -2.70 -7.03 -21.91
CA LYS A 97 -1.94 -8.03 -22.66
C LYS A 97 -1.66 -9.17 -21.70
N ASN A 98 -2.68 -10.02 -21.53
CA ASN A 98 -2.54 -11.34 -20.95
C ASN A 98 -1.83 -12.29 -21.96
N GLU A 99 -0.64 -11.91 -22.40
CA GLU A 99 0.29 -12.72 -23.19
C GLU A 99 1.69 -12.16 -22.88
N LYS A 100 2.39 -12.58 -21.84
CA LYS A 100 2.63 -13.94 -21.38
C LYS A 100 2.83 -13.88 -19.86
N ILE A 101 2.02 -14.62 -19.10
CA ILE A 101 2.42 -14.99 -17.74
C ILE A 101 3.73 -15.77 -17.94
N PHE A 102 4.81 -15.28 -17.35
CA PHE A 102 6.10 -15.96 -17.42
C PHE A 102 5.90 -17.37 -16.86
N ASP A 103 5.79 -18.37 -17.74
CA ASP A 103 5.67 -19.80 -17.40
C ASP A 103 7.03 -20.32 -16.93
N THR A 104 7.65 -19.56 -16.03
CA THR A 104 9.00 -19.76 -15.57
C THR A 104 9.06 -19.57 -14.08
N ILE A 105 9.74 -20.48 -13.41
CA ILE A 105 9.94 -20.51 -11.96
C ILE A 105 11.42 -20.31 -11.64
N ALA A 106 11.70 -19.66 -10.53
CA ALA A 106 13.04 -19.65 -9.96
C ALA A 106 13.35 -21.02 -9.34
N TRP A 107 14.54 -21.53 -9.59
CA TRP A 107 15.07 -22.78 -9.06
C TRP A 107 16.42 -22.50 -8.41
N ILE A 108 16.55 -22.78 -7.12
CA ILE A 108 17.77 -22.55 -6.35
C ILE A 108 18.61 -23.83 -6.40
N ASP A 109 19.86 -23.72 -6.83
CA ASP A 109 20.83 -24.82 -6.79
C ASP A 109 21.31 -25.02 -5.35
N GLU A 110 20.94 -26.15 -4.75
CA GLU A 110 21.21 -26.45 -3.35
C GLU A 110 22.71 -26.56 -3.06
N ARG A 111 23.54 -26.93 -4.05
CA ARG A 111 24.99 -27.10 -3.87
C ARG A 111 25.74 -25.79 -3.70
N ASN A 112 25.17 -24.71 -4.26
CA ASN A 112 25.79 -23.39 -4.33
C ASN A 112 25.05 -22.35 -3.47
N CYS A 113 23.97 -22.76 -2.78
CA CYS A 113 23.24 -21.93 -1.85
C CYS A 113 23.96 -21.87 -0.50
N VAL A 114 24.38 -20.67 -0.09
CA VAL A 114 25.06 -20.43 1.20
C VAL A 114 24.12 -19.98 2.31
N GLY A 115 22.80 -19.99 2.07
CA GLY A 115 21.81 -19.61 3.07
C GLY A 115 21.86 -18.13 3.48
N CYS A 116 22.29 -17.21 2.61
CA CYS A 116 22.40 -15.78 2.92
C CYS A 116 21.05 -15.04 3.11
N SER A 117 19.92 -15.70 2.82
CA SER A 117 18.54 -15.17 2.94
C SER A 117 18.19 -13.92 2.15
N LYS A 118 19.09 -13.38 1.31
CA LYS A 118 18.80 -12.21 0.46
C LYS A 118 17.67 -12.49 -0.53
N CYS A 119 17.63 -13.67 -1.14
CA CYS A 119 16.58 -14.02 -2.10
C CYS A 119 15.18 -14.00 -1.47
N ALA A 120 15.04 -14.49 -0.23
CA ALA A 120 13.78 -14.47 0.50
C ALA A 120 13.35 -13.02 0.85
N LEU A 121 14.29 -12.19 1.32
CA LEU A 121 14.01 -10.79 1.68
C LEU A 121 13.49 -9.95 0.51
N PHE A 122 13.97 -10.18 -0.70
CA PHE A 122 13.58 -9.43 -1.89
C PHE A 122 12.47 -10.12 -2.71
N CYS A 123 11.89 -11.21 -2.22
CA CYS A 123 10.78 -11.87 -2.90
C CYS A 123 9.48 -11.08 -2.66
N PRO A 124 8.85 -10.48 -3.69
CA PRO A 124 7.65 -9.65 -3.49
C PRO A 124 6.39 -10.46 -3.13
N VAL A 125 6.45 -11.78 -3.32
CA VAL A 125 5.33 -12.72 -3.12
C VAL A 125 5.66 -13.79 -2.07
N ASP A 126 6.78 -13.63 -1.37
CA ASP A 126 7.25 -14.55 -0.32
C ASP A 126 7.28 -16.04 -0.75
N ALA A 127 7.59 -16.31 -2.02
CA ALA A 127 7.62 -17.67 -2.56
C ALA A 127 8.88 -18.47 -2.18
N ILE A 128 9.81 -17.92 -1.40
CA ILE A 128 11.08 -18.57 -1.05
C ILE A 128 11.10 -18.89 0.45
N ILE A 129 11.20 -20.18 0.76
CA ILE A 129 11.28 -20.69 2.14
C ILE A 129 12.73 -21.01 2.48
N GLY A 130 13.18 -20.60 3.66
CA GLY A 130 14.44 -20.99 4.26
C GLY A 130 14.85 -20.04 5.37
N ALA A 131 15.74 -20.49 6.25
CA ALA A 131 16.29 -19.69 7.35
C ALA A 131 17.72 -19.22 7.03
N PRO A 132 18.24 -18.19 7.72
CA PRO A 132 19.65 -17.81 7.61
C PRO A 132 20.57 -19.00 7.90
N ASN A 133 21.60 -19.18 7.08
CA ASN A 133 22.53 -20.32 7.10
C ASN A 133 21.92 -21.69 6.76
N PHE A 134 20.67 -21.73 6.30
CA PHE A 134 20.03 -22.93 5.78
C PHE A 134 19.73 -22.78 4.29
N LEU A 135 19.54 -23.92 3.61
CA LEU A 135 19.20 -23.95 2.20
C LEU A 135 17.81 -23.33 1.96
N HIS A 136 17.72 -22.50 0.93
CA HIS A 136 16.46 -21.91 0.48
C HIS A 136 15.82 -22.73 -0.64
N THR A 137 14.50 -22.84 -0.64
CA THR A 137 13.69 -23.52 -1.65
C THR A 137 12.57 -22.62 -2.14
N VAL A 138 12.23 -22.72 -3.42
CA VAL A 138 11.15 -21.94 -4.04
C VAL A 138 9.87 -22.78 -4.07
N LEU A 139 8.79 -22.22 -3.51
CA LEU A 139 7.44 -22.73 -3.70
C LEU A 139 6.94 -22.38 -5.10
N LYS A 140 6.87 -23.40 -5.97
CA LYS A 140 6.51 -23.25 -7.39
C LYS A 140 5.14 -22.59 -7.59
N ASP A 141 4.20 -22.83 -6.68
CA ASP A 141 2.82 -22.36 -6.82
C ASP A 141 2.66 -20.86 -6.58
N PHE A 142 3.56 -20.27 -5.80
CA PHE A 142 3.54 -18.85 -5.49
C PHE A 142 4.60 -18.05 -6.28
N CYS A 143 5.54 -18.73 -6.94
CA CYS A 143 6.58 -18.07 -7.72
C CYS A 143 6.00 -17.47 -9.00
N THR A 144 6.14 -16.16 -9.16
CA THR A 144 5.66 -15.41 -10.34
C THR A 144 6.68 -15.30 -11.47
N GLY A 145 7.90 -15.83 -11.31
CA GLY A 145 8.96 -15.71 -12.32
C GLY A 145 9.52 -14.29 -12.50
N CYS A 146 9.40 -13.43 -11.48
CA CYS A 146 9.81 -12.01 -11.57
C CYS A 146 11.34 -11.76 -11.63
N ASN A 147 12.17 -12.79 -11.42
CA ASN A 147 13.63 -12.76 -11.50
C ASN A 147 14.37 -11.79 -10.53
N ILE A 148 13.66 -11.12 -9.61
CA ILE A 148 14.27 -10.21 -8.63
C ILE A 148 15.31 -10.92 -7.75
N CYS A 149 15.07 -12.19 -7.40
CA CYS A 149 16.00 -12.94 -6.56
C CYS A 149 17.38 -13.18 -7.23
N LEU A 150 17.48 -13.19 -8.56
CA LEU A 150 18.76 -13.39 -9.26
C LEU A 150 19.74 -12.24 -8.95
N SER A 151 19.28 -10.99 -9.02
CA SER A 151 20.15 -9.82 -8.83
C SER A 151 20.67 -9.69 -7.39
N HIS A 152 20.02 -10.35 -6.43
CA HIS A 152 20.38 -10.29 -5.02
C HIS A 152 21.12 -11.54 -4.53
N CYS A 153 21.29 -12.56 -5.36
CA CYS A 153 22.01 -13.78 -4.99
C CYS A 153 23.53 -13.56 -5.10
N PRO A 154 24.29 -13.58 -3.98
CA PRO A 154 25.73 -13.32 -4.02
C PRO A 154 26.54 -14.44 -4.68
N THR A 155 26.04 -15.68 -4.65
CA THR A 155 26.67 -16.84 -5.28
C THR A 155 26.09 -17.16 -6.65
N ASN A 156 25.11 -16.37 -7.11
CA ASN A 156 24.40 -16.56 -8.38
C ASN A 156 23.88 -18.01 -8.58
N CYS A 157 23.40 -18.64 -7.50
CA CYS A 157 22.94 -20.04 -7.51
C CYS A 157 21.49 -20.23 -8.01
N ILE A 158 20.83 -19.17 -8.46
CA ILE A 158 19.41 -19.21 -8.87
C ILE A 158 19.31 -19.27 -10.39
N LYS A 159 18.54 -20.23 -10.90
CA LYS A 159 18.27 -20.42 -12.33
C LYS A 159 16.78 -20.27 -12.60
N ILE A 160 16.46 -19.77 -13.78
CA ILE A 160 15.07 -19.69 -14.24
C ILE A 160 14.79 -20.91 -15.11
N LYS A 161 13.76 -21.69 -14.76
CA LYS A 161 13.32 -22.87 -15.49
C LYS A 161 11.87 -22.69 -15.92
N LYS A 162 11.46 -23.37 -16.99
CA LYS A 162 10.04 -23.46 -17.33
C LYS A 162 9.30 -24.24 -16.23
N ARG A 163 8.06 -23.84 -15.91
CA ARG A 163 7.26 -24.48 -14.86
C ARG A 163 6.97 -25.95 -15.16
#